data_AF-E3RJC6-F1
#
_entry.id   AF-E3RJC6-F1
#
_cell.length_a   1.000
_cell.length_b   1.000
_cell.length_c   1.000
_cell.angle_alpha   90.00
_cell.angle_beta   90.00
_cell.angle_gamma   90.00
#
_symmetry.space_group_name_H-M   'P 1'
#
loop_
_entity.id
_entity.type
_entity.pdbx_description
1 polymer ?
#
loop_
_entity_poly.entity_id
_entity_poly.type
_entity_poly.pdbx_seq_one_letter_code
_entity_poly.pdbx_strand_id
1 'polypeptide(L)'
;MSTSASGSLFIITCNEPKPELDLSHHFNLSTNTTSVIKTPGGRTEGTVASIYQVDQANRIAVIIVVQHTGTNTLLPFAFSSPPERP
;
A
#
# COMPACT_ATOMS: atom_id res chain seq x y z
N MET A 1 25.61 -9.07 -20.45
CA MET A 1 24.15 -8.87 -20.57
C MET A 1 23.58 -8.88 -19.16
N SER A 2 23.15 -7.73 -18.64
CA SER A 2 22.43 -7.69 -17.35
C SER A 2 21.00 -8.14 -17.60
N THR A 3 20.64 -9.32 -17.13
CA THR A 3 19.25 -9.78 -17.13
C THR A 3 18.51 -9.01 -16.05
N SER A 4 17.59 -8.11 -16.43
CA SER A 4 16.63 -7.54 -15.47
C SER A 4 15.76 -8.69 -14.96
N ALA A 5 16.01 -9.13 -13.73
CA ALA A 5 15.14 -10.10 -13.08
C ALA A 5 13.79 -9.44 -12.82
N SER A 6 12.73 -9.96 -13.44
CA SER A 6 11.36 -9.54 -13.15
C SER A 6 11.04 -9.88 -11.69
N GLY A 7 10.70 -8.88 -10.88
CA GLY A 7 10.22 -9.09 -9.52
C GLY A 7 8.74 -8.77 -9.39
N SER A 8 8.16 -9.18 -8.27
CA SER A 8 6.74 -9.06 -7.97
C SER A 8 6.39 -7.66 -7.43
N LEU A 9 5.13 -7.27 -7.61
CA LEU A 9 4.55 -6.06 -7.08
C LEU A 9 3.76 -6.39 -5.81
N PHE A 10 4.05 -5.70 -4.72
CA PHE A 10 3.29 -5.82 -3.48
C PHE A 10 2.58 -4.50 -3.15
N ILE A 11 1.25 -4.53 -3.05
CA ILE A 11 0.44 -3.34 -2.82
C ILE A 11 -0.21 -3.43 -1.44
N ILE A 12 0.00 -2.41 -0.62
CA ILE A 12 -0.69 -2.20 0.66
C ILE A 12 -1.69 -1.08 0.44
N THR A 13 -2.98 -1.34 0.63
CA THR A 13 -4.04 -0.36 0.42
C THR A 13 -5.01 -0.30 1.58
N CYS A 14 -5.84 0.75 1.61
CA CYS A 14 -6.92 0.84 2.59
C CYS A 14 -7.96 -0.29 2.38
N ASN A 15 -8.42 -0.88 3.46
CA ASN A 15 -9.53 -1.84 3.44
C ASN A 15 -10.91 -1.19 3.37
N GLU A 16 -10.99 0.13 3.55
CA GLU A 16 -12.23 0.89 3.44
C GLU A 16 -12.65 0.99 1.96
N PRO A 17 -13.95 0.80 1.64
CA PRO A 17 -14.42 0.91 0.27
C PRO A 17 -14.25 2.33 -0.27
N LYS A 18 -13.43 2.49 -1.31
CA LYS A 18 -13.27 3.74 -2.03
C LYS A 18 -13.45 3.47 -3.52
N PRO A 19 -14.66 3.66 -4.09
CA PRO A 19 -14.96 3.35 -5.49
C PRO A 19 -14.06 4.10 -6.50
N GLU A 20 -13.54 5.26 -6.10
CA GLU A 20 -12.59 6.06 -6.88
C GLU A 20 -11.19 5.43 -6.95
N LEU A 21 -10.90 4.42 -6.13
CA LEU A 21 -9.61 3.75 -6.02
C LEU A 21 -9.67 2.33 -6.58
N ASP A 22 -9.85 2.20 -7.91
CA ASP A 22 -9.69 0.90 -8.56
C ASP A 22 -8.22 0.65 -8.92
N LEU A 23 -7.53 -0.07 -8.03
CA LEU A 23 -6.14 -0.46 -8.21
C LEU A 23 -5.91 -1.27 -9.49
N SER A 24 -6.93 -1.95 -10.02
CA SER A 24 -6.85 -2.74 -11.26
C SER A 24 -6.71 -1.86 -12.49
N HIS A 25 -7.23 -0.64 -12.44
CA HIS A 25 -7.09 0.36 -13.49
C HIS A 25 -5.76 1.12 -13.41
N HIS A 26 -5.20 1.28 -12.21
CA HIS A 26 -3.96 2.03 -11.98
C HIS A 26 -2.70 1.17 -12.07
N PHE A 27 -2.79 -0.06 -11.58
CA PHE A 27 -1.73 -1.03 -11.62
C PHE A 27 -2.18 -2.11 -12.57
N ASN A 28 -1.31 -2.52 -13.50
CA ASN A 28 -1.60 -3.61 -14.40
C ASN A 28 -1.60 -4.93 -13.59
N LEU A 29 -2.64 -5.17 -12.80
CA LEU A 29 -2.81 -6.32 -11.90
C LEU A 29 -2.93 -7.66 -12.67
N SER A 30 -2.86 -7.62 -14.01
CA SER A 30 -2.78 -8.81 -14.84
C SER A 30 -1.38 -9.43 -14.74
N THR A 31 -1.12 -10.21 -13.69
CA THR A 31 -0.03 -11.20 -13.60
C THR A 31 -0.05 -11.91 -12.24
N ASN A 32 0.33 -13.20 -12.21
CA ASN A 32 0.65 -13.99 -11.01
C ASN A 32 1.77 -13.37 -10.13
N THR A 33 2.24 -12.18 -10.45
CA THR A 33 3.33 -11.47 -9.79
C THR A 33 2.86 -10.25 -9.03
N THR A 34 1.55 -10.08 -8.81
CA THR A 34 1.03 -9.00 -7.97
C THR A 34 0.32 -9.54 -6.73
N SER A 35 0.66 -9.01 -5.57
CA SER A 35 0.01 -9.30 -4.29
C SER A 35 -0.59 -8.02 -3.71
N VAL A 36 -1.82 -8.09 -3.23
CA VAL A 36 -2.53 -6.95 -2.64
C VAL A 36 -2.96 -7.31 -1.22
N ILE A 37 -2.58 -6.50 -0.25
CA ILE A 37 -3.06 -6.58 1.13
C ILE A 37 -3.84 -5.31 1.48
N LYS A 38 -4.95 -5.49 2.18
CA LYS A 38 -5.83 -4.41 2.60
C LYS A 38 -5.73 -4.23 4.11
N THR A 39 -5.39 -3.02 4.57
CA THR A 39 -5.27 -2.69 6.01
C THR A 39 -6.03 -1.42 6.37
N PRO A 40 -6.39 -1.21 7.64
CA PRO A 40 -6.96 0.05 8.10
C PRO A 40 -6.08 1.24 7.71
N GLY A 41 -6.65 2.20 6.98
CA GLY A 41 -5.93 3.39 6.48
C GLY A 41 -4.75 3.11 5.53
N GLY A 42 -4.57 1.88 5.04
CA GLY A 42 -3.38 1.50 4.26
C GLY A 42 -2.09 1.51 5.09
N ARG A 43 -2.18 1.33 6.41
CA ARG A 43 -1.03 1.28 7.31
C ARG A 43 -0.23 -0.02 7.09
N THR A 44 1.08 0.09 7.22
CA THR A 44 2.02 -1.05 7.12
C THR A 44 2.25 -1.74 8.47
N GLU A 45 1.66 -1.21 9.55
CA GLU A 45 1.68 -1.83 10.87
C GLU A 45 1.03 -3.23 10.79
N GLY A 46 1.76 -4.25 11.24
CA GLY A 46 1.32 -5.64 11.17
C GLY A 46 1.50 -6.34 9.82
N THR A 47 1.88 -5.65 8.73
CA THR A 47 2.06 -6.29 7.41
C THR A 47 3.46 -6.85 7.18
N VAL A 48 4.41 -6.60 8.08
CA VAL A 48 5.81 -7.01 7.93
C VAL A 48 5.93 -8.52 7.70
N ALA A 49 5.21 -9.34 8.47
CA ALA A 49 5.23 -10.78 8.30
C ALA A 49 4.72 -11.21 6.91
N SER A 50 3.66 -10.57 6.40
CA SER A 50 3.13 -10.83 5.06
C SER A 50 4.09 -10.41 3.96
N ILE A 51 4.79 -9.28 4.12
CA ILE A 51 5.83 -8.84 3.18
C ILE A 51 6.93 -9.90 3.09
N TYR A 52 7.43 -10.38 4.23
CA TYR A 52 8.44 -11.44 4.26
C TYR A 52 7.97 -12.73 3.60
N GLN A 53 6.74 -13.17 3.88
CA GLN A 53 6.17 -14.38 3.28
C GLN A 53 6.04 -14.25 1.76
N VAL A 54 5.57 -13.11 1.26
CA VAL A 54 5.43 -12.89 -0.18
C VAL A 54 6.79 -12.75 -0.86
N ASP A 55 7.75 -12.05 -0.26
CA ASP A 55 9.11 -11.93 -0.81
C ASP A 55 9.82 -13.28 -0.93
N GLN A 56 9.64 -14.17 0.05
CA GLN A 56 10.18 -15.53 0.00
C GLN A 56 9.55 -16.38 -1.12
N ALA A 57 8.25 -16.23 -1.36
CA ALA A 57 7.55 -16.98 -2.40
C ALA A 57 7.82 -16.40 -3.81
N ASN A 58 7.88 -15.08 -3.91
CA ASN A 58 8.09 -14.38 -5.16
C ASN A 58 8.75 -13.02 -4.88
N ARG A 59 10.06 -12.96 -5.11
CA ARG A 59 10.91 -11.78 -4.83
C ARG A 59 10.21 -10.48 -5.20
N ILE A 60 9.95 -9.65 -4.19
CA ILE A 60 9.30 -8.35 -4.36
C ILE A 60 10.33 -7.38 -4.95
N ALA A 61 9.99 -6.80 -6.11
CA ALA A 61 10.78 -5.70 -6.68
C ALA A 61 10.33 -4.35 -6.15
N VAL A 62 9.03 -4.19 -5.90
CA VAL A 62 8.42 -2.91 -5.52
C VAL A 62 7.30 -3.13 -4.51
N ILE A 63 7.31 -2.30 -3.46
CA ILE A 63 6.19 -2.16 -2.52
C ILE A 63 5.53 -0.80 -2.78
N ILE A 64 4.22 -0.80 -2.96
CA ILE A 64 3.42 0.42 -3.13
C ILE A 64 2.43 0.51 -1.96
N VAL A 65 2.44 1.65 -1.28
CA VAL A 65 1.47 1.96 -0.22
C VAL A 65 0.48 2.99 -0.75
N VAL A 66 -0.80 2.64 -0.77
CA VAL A 66 -1.88 3.47 -1.30
C VAL A 66 -2.82 3.86 -0.16
N GLN A 67 -2.84 5.15 0.14
CA GLN A 67 -3.73 5.74 1.13
C GLN A 67 -4.72 6.69 0.43
N HIS A 68 -5.90 6.89 1.02
CA HIS A 68 -6.85 7.86 0.54
C HIS A 68 -7.33 8.77 1.67
N THR A 69 -7.80 9.95 1.30
CA THR A 69 -8.43 10.90 2.23
C THR A 69 -9.84 10.45 2.59
N GLY A 70 -10.36 11.00 3.70
CA GLY A 70 -11.69 10.65 4.21
C GLY A 70 -11.78 9.24 4.80
N THR A 71 -10.64 8.60 5.09
CA THR A 71 -10.63 7.36 5.86
C THR A 71 -11.08 7.62 7.28
N ASN A 72 -11.83 6.69 7.88
CA ASN A 72 -12.30 6.84 9.26
C ASN A 72 -11.16 6.68 10.29
N THR A 73 -9.95 6.38 9.81
CA THR A 73 -8.72 6.21 10.60
C THR A 73 -7.92 7.51 10.81
N LEU A 74 -8.57 8.67 10.66
CA LEU A 74 -8.00 9.94 11.12
C LEU A 74 -7.84 9.89 12.65
N LEU A 75 -6.62 9.54 13.10
CA LEU A 75 -5.82 10.06 14.24
C LEU A 75 -4.71 9.03 14.60
N PRO A 76 -3.48 9.46 14.99
CA PRO A 76 -3.17 10.65 15.80
C PRO A 76 -2.56 11.85 15.05
N PHE A 77 -2.38 11.81 13.73
CA PHE A 77 -1.91 13.00 13.00
C PHE A 77 -3.07 13.93 12.67
N ALA A 78 -3.72 14.48 13.70
CA ALA A 78 -4.32 15.80 13.51
C ALA A 78 -3.16 16.72 13.15
N PHE A 79 -3.20 17.33 11.98
CA PHE A 79 -2.52 18.60 11.80
C PHE A 79 -3.14 19.56 12.82
N SER A 80 -2.56 19.60 14.03
CA SER A 80 -2.67 20.74 14.91
C SER A 80 -2.01 21.87 14.13
N SER A 81 -2.81 22.68 13.44
CA SER A 81 -2.39 24.00 13.02
C SER A 81 -1.69 24.67 14.22
N PRO A 82 -0.44 25.13 14.09
CA PRO A 82 0.23 25.81 15.19
C PRO A 82 -0.64 27.02 15.59
N PRO A 83 -0.76 27.34 16.88
CA PRO A 83 -1.48 28.54 17.30
C PRO A 83 -0.81 29.74 16.64
N GLU A 84 -1.59 30.52 15.87
CA GLU A 84 -1.14 31.83 15.41
C GLU A 84 -0.78 32.65 16.64
N ARG A 85 0.50 33.01 16.73
CA ARG A 85 1.03 33.80 17.82
C ARG A 85 0.57 35.25 17.60
N PRO A 86 -0.02 35.93 18.60
CA PRO A 86 -0.47 37.32 18.47
C PRO A 86 0.68 38.29 18.21
#